data_AF-A0AAV5M0W5-F1
#
_entry.id   AF-A0AAV5M0W5-F1
#
_cell.length_a   1.000
_cell.length_b   1.000
_cell.length_c   1.000
_cell.angle_alpha   90.00
_cell.angle_beta   90.00
_cell.angle_gamma   90.00
#
_symmetry.space_group_name_H-M   'P 1'
#
loop_
_entity.id
_entity.type
_entity.pdbx_description
1 polymer ?
#
loop_
_entity_poly.entity_id
_entity_poly.type
_entity_poly.pdbx_seq_one_letter_code
_entity_poly.pdbx_strand_id
1 'polypeptide(L)'
;MFDLTSRCTLNSVVGWYTQARKWNQTAIPILIGTKFDDFVRLPPDLQWTIVTQARAYARAMKATLFFSSATHNINVNKIFKFIMAKLFNLPWTIERNLTIGEPIIDF
;
A
#
# COMPACT_ATOMS: atom_id res chain seq x y z
N MET A 1 0.36 -7.28 1.79
CA MET A 1 -0.92 -6.57 1.94
C MET A 1 -1.24 -6.46 3.43
N PHE A 2 -2.00 -5.46 3.84
CA PHE A 2 -2.47 -5.28 5.21
C PHE A 2 -3.86 -4.63 5.22
N ASP A 3 -4.57 -4.74 6.34
CA ASP A 3 -5.88 -4.14 6.54
C ASP A 3 -5.72 -2.76 7.18
N LEU A 4 -6.24 -1.72 6.52
CA LEU A 4 -6.13 -0.34 7.00
C LEU A 4 -6.87 -0.10 8.32
N THR A 5 -7.77 -0.99 8.72
CA THR A 5 -8.47 -0.92 10.00
C THR A 5 -7.71 -1.61 11.13
N SER A 6 -6.60 -2.28 10.83
CA SER A 6 -5.91 -3.16 11.78
C SER A 6 -4.40 -2.96 11.78
N ARG A 7 -3.91 -2.22 12.78
CA ARG A 7 -2.47 -1.93 12.96
C ARG A 7 -1.63 -3.20 13.15
N CYS A 8 -2.19 -4.28 13.70
CA CYS A 8 -1.45 -5.53 13.85
C CYS A 8 -1.11 -6.16 12.49
N THR A 9 -2.00 -6.03 11.50
CA THR A 9 -1.72 -6.51 10.13
C THR A 9 -0.67 -5.66 9.43
N LEU A 10 -0.62 -4.35 9.71
CA LEU A 10 0.44 -3.49 9.21
C LEU A 10 1.81 -3.90 9.80
N ASN A 11 1.86 -4.18 11.10
CA ASN A 11 3.08 -4.64 11.76
C ASN A 11 3.60 -5.97 11.21
N SER A 12 2.71 -6.91 10.86
CA SER A 12 3.12 -8.22 10.35
C SER A 12 3.76 -8.16 8.95
N VAL A 13 3.51 -7.09 8.18
CA VAL A 13 4.13 -6.89 6.84
C VAL A 13 5.66 -6.90 6.92
N VAL A 14 6.25 -6.38 8.00
CA VAL A 14 7.72 -6.35 8.15
C VAL A 14 8.30 -7.76 8.17
N GLY A 15 7.63 -8.68 8.87
CA GLY A 15 8.01 -10.09 8.89
C GLY A 15 7.89 -10.74 7.52
N TRP A 16 6.77 -10.52 6.82
CA TRP A 16 6.55 -11.01 5.47
C TRP A 16 7.57 -10.48 4.46
N TYR A 17 7.89 -9.19 4.51
CA TYR A 17 8.91 -8.57 3.68
C TYR A 17 10.29 -9.19 3.93
N THR A 18 10.67 -9.33 5.19
CA THR A 18 11.97 -9.92 5.58
C THR A 18 12.08 -11.35 5.08
N GLN A 19 11.03 -12.16 5.24
CA GLN A 19 11.03 -13.54 4.78
C GLN A 19 11.07 -13.62 3.24
N ALA A 20 10.28 -12.81 2.53
CA ALA A 20 10.31 -12.78 1.06
C ALA A 20 11.69 -12.39 0.51
N ARG A 21 12.37 -11.43 1.15
CA ARG A 21 13.72 -11.00 0.77
C ARG A 21 14.80 -12.05 0.93
N LYS A 22 14.63 -13.02 1.83
CA LYS A 22 15.55 -14.18 1.94
C LYS A 22 15.52 -15.04 0.70
N TRP A 23 14.36 -15.19 0.06
CA TRP A 23 14.17 -16.03 -1.13
C TRP A 23 14.39 -15.26 -2.44
N ASN A 24 14.04 -13.97 -2.47
CA ASN A 24 14.18 -13.15 -3.66
C ASN A 24 14.60 -11.71 -3.31
N GLN A 25 15.88 -11.42 -3.48
CA GLN A 25 16.46 -10.10 -3.21
C GLN A 25 16.08 -9.06 -4.26
N THR A 26 15.69 -9.46 -5.47
CA THR A 26 15.37 -8.56 -6.59
C THR A 26 13.86 -8.33 -6.77
N ALA A 27 13.01 -8.95 -5.93
CA ALA A 27 11.57 -8.75 -5.98
C ALA A 27 11.20 -7.26 -5.91
N ILE A 28 10.21 -6.86 -6.70
CA ILE A 28 9.66 -5.50 -6.70
C ILE A 28 8.63 -5.43 -5.56
N PRO A 29 8.90 -4.71 -4.45
CA PRO A 29 8.00 -4.71 -3.32
C PRO A 29 6.84 -3.72 -3.57
N ILE A 30 5.62 -4.17 -3.32
CA ILE A 30 4.41 -3.36 -3.42
C ILE A 30 3.62 -3.56 -2.13
N LEU A 31 3.39 -2.48 -1.40
CA LEU A 31 2.62 -2.46 -0.18
C LEU A 31 1.19 -2.01 -0.48
N ILE A 32 0.20 -2.79 -0.06
CA ILE A 32 -1.21 -2.51 -0.32
C ILE A 32 -1.97 -2.55 1.00
N GLY A 33 -2.58 -1.43 1.37
CA GLY A 33 -3.55 -1.33 2.46
C GLY A 33 -4.96 -1.49 1.92
N THR A 34 -5.72 -2.46 2.44
CA THR A 34 -7.09 -2.77 2.01
C THR A 34 -8.14 -2.19 2.95
N LYS A 35 -9.42 -2.27 2.56
CA LYS A 35 -10.58 -1.75 3.32
C LYS A 35 -10.55 -0.24 3.54
N PHE A 36 -10.12 0.52 2.52
CA PHE A 36 -10.10 1.97 2.60
C PHE A 36 -11.48 2.59 2.93
N ASP A 37 -12.56 1.96 2.48
CA ASP A 37 -13.94 2.33 2.76
C ASP A 37 -14.33 2.22 4.25
N ASP A 38 -13.76 1.27 4.97
CA ASP A 38 -13.93 1.19 6.43
C ASP A 38 -12.95 2.12 7.15
N PHE A 39 -11.73 2.26 6.62
CA PHE A 39 -10.69 3.12 7.17
C PHE A 39 -11.13 4.59 7.30
N VAL A 40 -11.83 5.14 6.29
CA VAL A 40 -12.31 6.53 6.33
C VAL A 40 -13.33 6.79 7.45
N ARG A 41 -13.90 5.74 8.05
CA ARG A 41 -14.84 5.83 9.18
C ARG A 41 -14.14 5.86 10.54
N LEU A 42 -12.83 5.60 10.58
CA LEU A 42 -12.07 5.62 11.83
C LEU A 42 -11.87 7.07 12.32
N PRO A 43 -11.64 7.27 13.62
CA PRO A 43 -11.18 8.53 14.18
C PRO A 43 -9.95 9.12 13.43
N PRO A 44 -9.90 10.45 13.20
CA PRO A 44 -8.81 11.08 12.42
C PRO A 44 -7.39 10.82 12.96
N ASP A 45 -7.23 10.70 14.27
CA ASP A 45 -5.96 10.38 14.94
C ASP A 45 -5.47 8.95 14.61
N LEU A 46 -6.40 7.99 14.55
CA LEU A 46 -6.10 6.62 14.11
C LEU A 46 -5.74 6.60 12.61
N GLN A 47 -6.49 7.33 11.78
CA GLN A 47 -6.19 7.46 10.36
C GLN A 47 -4.77 8.01 10.15
N TRP A 48 -4.44 9.12 10.83
CA TRP A 48 -3.13 9.76 10.78
C TRP A 48 -2.01 8.79 11.17
N THR A 49 -2.20 8.05 12.27
CA THR A 49 -1.19 7.13 12.78
C THR A 49 -0.92 6.01 11.77
N ILE A 50 -1.98 5.41 11.20
CA ILE A 50 -1.87 4.31 10.24
C ILE A 50 -1.23 4.79 8.93
N VAL A 51 -1.64 5.94 8.42
CA VAL A 51 -1.05 6.55 7.23
C VAL A 51 0.44 6.80 7.43
N THR A 52 0.81 7.44 8.54
CA THR A 52 2.21 7.78 8.85
C THR A 52 3.06 6.53 8.93
N GLN A 53 2.58 5.50 9.63
CA GLN A 53 3.29 4.24 9.78
C GLN A 53 3.41 3.47 8.45
N ALA A 54 2.33 3.37 7.68
CA ALA A 54 2.33 2.69 6.38
C ALA A 54 3.30 3.33 5.39
N ARG A 55 3.34 4.66 5.35
CA ARG A 55 4.30 5.41 4.52
C ARG A 55 5.74 5.23 4.97
N ALA A 56 5.99 5.23 6.29
CA ALA A 56 7.32 4.96 6.83
C ALA A 56 7.80 3.55 6.43
N TYR A 57 6.93 2.54 6.52
CA TYR A 57 7.24 1.17 6.10
C TYR A 57 7.50 1.08 4.59
N ALA A 58 6.63 1.67 3.77
CA ALA A 58 6.81 1.70 2.33
C ALA A 58 8.16 2.33 1.94
N ARG A 59 8.52 3.47 2.54
CA ARG A 59 9.79 4.14 2.31
C ARG A 59 10.99 3.28 2.73
N ALA A 60 10.93 2.65 3.90
CA ALA A 60 12.01 1.78 4.40
C ALA A 60 12.18 0.52 3.51
N MET A 61 11.09 -0.02 2.98
CA MET A 61 11.09 -1.20 2.10
C MET A 61 11.36 -0.85 0.63
N LYS A 62 11.49 0.44 0.29
CA LYS A 62 11.52 0.95 -1.10
C LYS A 62 10.36 0.42 -1.94
N ALA A 63 9.18 0.39 -1.34
CA ALA A 63 7.96 -0.15 -1.91
C ALA A 63 6.99 0.95 -2.32
N THR A 64 6.30 0.76 -3.44
CA THR A 64 5.12 1.57 -3.77
C THR A 64 3.99 1.20 -2.82
N LEU A 65 3.30 2.19 -2.27
CA LEU A 65 2.15 2.06 -1.39
C LEU A 65 0.86 2.40 -2.14
N PHE A 66 -0.13 1.53 -2.03
CA PHE A 66 -1.50 1.79 -2.47
C PHE A 66 -2.48 1.57 -1.33
N PHE A 67 -3.41 2.50 -1.15
CA PHE A 67 -4.64 2.24 -0.40
C PHE A 67 -5.74 1.83 -1.37
N SER A 68 -6.47 0.77 -1.02
CA SER A 68 -7.48 0.17 -1.88
C SER A 68 -8.72 -0.29 -1.11
N SER A 69 -9.81 -0.44 -1.84
CA SER A 69 -11.06 -1.04 -1.37
C SER A 69 -11.63 -1.93 -2.47
N ALA A 70 -12.01 -3.15 -2.11
CA ALA A 70 -12.68 -4.05 -3.04
C ALA A 70 -14.13 -3.62 -3.28
N THR A 71 -14.84 -3.20 -2.24
CA THR A 71 -16.26 -2.80 -2.28
C THR A 71 -16.54 -1.75 -3.34
N HIS A 72 -15.64 -0.78 -3.47
CA HIS A 72 -15.79 0.37 -4.38
C HIS A 72 -14.74 0.39 -5.50
N ASN A 73 -14.00 -0.72 -5.68
CA ASN A 73 -12.91 -0.84 -6.67
C ASN A 73 -11.88 0.31 -6.61
N ILE A 74 -11.64 0.84 -5.40
CA ILE A 74 -10.71 1.96 -5.20
C ILE A 74 -9.29 1.46 -5.43
N ASN A 75 -8.61 2.04 -6.41
CA ASN A 75 -7.23 1.73 -6.82
C ASN A 75 -6.93 0.27 -7.19
N VAL A 76 -7.86 -0.68 -7.08
CA VAL A 76 -7.63 -2.11 -7.42
C VAL A 76 -7.19 -2.26 -8.87
N ASN A 77 -7.94 -1.68 -9.82
CA ASN A 77 -7.56 -1.67 -11.22
C ASN A 77 -6.20 -0.99 -11.48
N LYS A 78 -5.88 0.08 -10.73
CA LYS A 78 -4.59 0.77 -10.84
C LYS A 78 -3.45 -0.11 -10.33
N ILE A 79 -3.65 -0.87 -9.26
CA ILE A 79 -2.64 -1.81 -8.72
C ILE A 79 -2.32 -2.89 -9.75
N PHE A 80 -3.33 -3.56 -10.30
CA PHE A 80 -3.10 -4.66 -11.25
C PHE A 80 -2.40 -4.20 -12.50
N LYS A 81 -2.91 -3.11 -13.07
CA LYS A 81 -2.26 -2.50 -14.20
C LYS A 81 -0.78 -2.16 -13.76
N PHE A 82 -0.53 -1.55 -12.59
CA PHE A 82 0.83 -1.08 -12.21
C PHE A 82 1.81 -2.25 -12.11
N ILE A 83 1.35 -3.36 -11.54
CA ILE A 83 2.09 -4.63 -11.51
C ILE A 83 2.45 -5.06 -12.93
N MET A 84 1.49 -5.08 -13.86
CA MET A 84 1.75 -5.45 -15.25
C MET A 84 2.79 -4.54 -15.90
N ALA A 85 2.67 -3.22 -15.74
CA ALA A 85 3.65 -2.30 -16.31
C ALA A 85 5.05 -2.47 -15.71
N LYS A 86 5.17 -2.72 -14.40
CA LYS A 86 6.46 -3.01 -13.76
C LYS A 86 7.06 -4.33 -14.22
N LEU A 87 6.25 -5.39 -14.37
CA LEU A 87 6.73 -6.70 -14.81
C LEU A 87 7.18 -6.72 -16.27
N PHE A 88 6.46 -6.02 -17.14
CA PHE A 88 6.73 -5.99 -18.59
C PHE A 88 7.51 -4.75 -19.04
N ASN A 89 7.99 -3.93 -18.09
CA ASN A 89 8.72 -2.69 -18.36
C ASN A 89 7.97 -1.74 -19.34
N LEU A 90 6.66 -1.59 -19.14
CA LEU A 90 5.81 -0.76 -19.99
C LEU A 90 5.78 0.69 -19.48
N PRO A 91 5.69 1.68 -20.39
CA PRO A 91 5.53 3.07 -19.99
C PRO A 91 4.18 3.28 -19.31
N TRP A 92 4.19 3.82 -18.10
CA TRP A 92 2.98 4.28 -17.44
C TRP A 92 3.22 5.36 -16.40
N THR A 93 2.50 6.46 -16.60
CA THR A 93 2.33 7.58 -15.66
C THR A 93 1.14 7.36 -14.71
N ILE A 94 1.43 7.23 -13.41
CA ILE A 94 0.41 7.27 -12.34
C ILE A 94 0.65 8.50 -11.48
N GLU A 95 -0.43 9.20 -11.12
CA GLU A 95 -0.35 10.35 -10.23
C GLU A 95 -0.24 9.90 -8.77
N ARG A 96 0.68 10.54 -8.05
CA ARG A 96 0.86 10.34 -6.61
C ARG A 96 -0.29 11.04 -5.88
N ASN A 97 -0.86 10.36 -4.87
CA ASN A 97 -1.85 10.97 -3.98
C ASN A 97 -1.40 10.78 -2.53
N LEU A 98 -1.13 11.90 -1.84
CA LEU A 98 -0.69 11.92 -0.44
C LEU A 98 -1.70 12.60 0.48
N THR A 99 -2.86 13.00 -0.04
CA THR A 99 -3.89 13.69 0.73
C THR A 99 -4.46 12.73 1.77
N ILE A 100 -4.43 13.14 3.04
CA ILE A 100 -4.93 12.32 4.13
C ILE A 100 -6.46 12.34 4.09
N GLY A 101 -7.07 11.17 4.23
CA GLY A 101 -8.50 10.97 3.98
C GLY A 101 -8.83 10.61 2.53
N GLU A 102 -7.87 10.70 1.61
CA GLU A 102 -7.99 10.19 0.25
C GLU A 102 -7.22 8.87 0.09
N PRO A 103 -7.55 8.06 -0.94
CA PRO A 103 -6.88 6.78 -1.15
C PRO A 103 -5.45 6.98 -1.67
N ILE A 104 -4.50 6.87 -0.74
CA ILE A 104 -3.07 7.12 -0.95
C ILE A 104 -2.48 6.27 -2.08
N ILE A 105 -1.64 6.91 -2.88
CA ILE A 105 -0.70 6.31 -3.83
C ILE A 105 0.65 6.97 -3.60
N ASP A 106 1.64 6.23 -3.10
CA ASP A 106 2.97 6.74 -2.75
C ASP A 106 4.07 5.86 -3.38
N PHE A 107 5.06 6.44 -4.07
CA PHE A 107 6.15 5.70 -4.73
C PHE A 107 7.46 6.49 -4.74
#